data_AF-A0A0L6W310-F1
#
_entry.id   AF-A0A0L6W310-F1
#
_cell.length_a   1.000
_cell.length_b   1.000
_cell.length_c   1.000
_cell.angle_alpha   90.00
_cell.angle_beta   90.00
_cell.angle_gamma   90.00
#
_symmetry.space_group_name_H-M   'P 1'
#
loop_
_entity.id
_entity.type
_entity.pdbx_description
1 polymer ?
#
loop_
_entity_poly.entity_id
_entity_poly.type
_entity_poly.pdbx_seq_one_letter_code
_entity_poly.pdbx_strand_id
1 'polypeptide(L)'
;MSKKLSLTDWVWIILIVFLIAGWFYPPIGIVAVVCMAAPVVYGYVKGGRIWCGSFCPRGSFLGKIISRMSTRGKIPKLLTTDYVKNGILIFLLGNFAWGIYKAHGNPALIGLVFERLILITTFFAIVLGIKYQPRTWCSVCPMGTLSTFAVRARKKLDKHNKDKS
;
A
#
# COMPACT_ATOMS: atom_id res chain seq x y z
N MET A 1 -11.41 -18.08 -17.55
CA MET A 1 -11.00 -18.57 -16.22
C MET A 1 -9.49 -18.35 -16.05
N SER A 2 -9.07 -17.18 -15.56
CA SER A 2 -7.64 -16.82 -15.49
C SER A 2 -7.03 -17.37 -14.19
N LYS A 3 -6.21 -18.43 -14.31
CA LYS A 3 -5.38 -18.98 -13.24
C LYS A 3 -4.53 -17.84 -12.63
N LYS A 4 -4.86 -17.37 -11.42
CA LYS A 4 -4.02 -16.48 -10.61
C LYS A 4 -3.82 -17.08 -9.23
N LEU A 5 -3.18 -18.24 -9.19
CA LEU A 5 -2.74 -18.91 -7.97
C LEU A 5 -1.21 -19.07 -8.07
N SER A 6 -0.46 -18.36 -7.23
CA SER A 6 0.92 -18.66 -6.78
C SER A 6 1.68 -17.42 -6.26
N LEU A 7 1.47 -16.23 -6.85
CA LEU A 7 2.33 -15.08 -6.48
C LEU A 7 2.03 -14.47 -5.09
N THR A 8 0.80 -14.62 -4.60
CA THR A 8 0.42 -14.11 -3.27
C THR A 8 1.15 -14.88 -2.15
N ASP A 9 1.53 -16.14 -2.38
CA ASP A 9 2.15 -17.00 -1.36
C ASP A 9 3.60 -16.65 -1.00
N TRP A 10 4.32 -15.93 -1.87
CA TRP A 10 5.73 -15.58 -1.69
C TRP A 10 6.00 -14.10 -1.41
N VAL A 11 5.05 -13.21 -1.75
CA VAL A 11 5.25 -11.76 -1.69
C VAL A 11 5.28 -11.21 -0.25
N TRP A 12 4.77 -11.96 0.74
CA TRP A 12 4.93 -11.63 2.16
C TRP A 12 6.37 -11.82 2.67
N ILE A 13 7.13 -12.77 2.12
CA ILE A 13 8.54 -13.01 2.46
C ILE A 13 9.37 -11.79 2.08
N ILE A 14 9.06 -11.17 0.93
CA ILE A 14 9.67 -9.91 0.49
C ILE A 14 9.53 -8.80 1.55
N LEU A 15 8.42 -8.73 2.29
CA LEU A 15 8.23 -7.73 3.34
C LEU A 15 9.12 -8.00 4.54
N ILE A 16 9.18 -9.26 4.99
CA ILE A 16 10.01 -9.66 6.14
C ILE A 16 11.48 -9.45 5.80
N VAL A 17 11.91 -9.91 4.62
CA VAL A 17 13.27 -9.70 4.11
C VAL A 17 13.57 -8.21 4.01
N PHE A 18 12.64 -7.39 3.54
CA PHE A 18 12.82 -5.94 3.46
C PHE A 18 12.96 -5.28 4.85
N LEU A 19 12.15 -5.69 5.84
CA LEU A 19 12.25 -5.18 7.22
C LEU A 19 13.56 -5.59 7.90
N ILE A 20 14.07 -6.79 7.62
CA ILE A 20 15.35 -7.26 8.17
C ILE A 20 16.53 -6.60 7.44
N ALA A 21 16.43 -6.48 6.11
CA ALA A 21 17.48 -5.89 5.28
C ALA A 21 17.61 -4.39 5.47
N GLY A 22 16.51 -3.67 5.75
CA GLY A 22 16.56 -2.24 6.04
C GLY A 22 17.30 -1.92 7.35
N TRP A 23 17.22 -2.80 8.36
CA TRP A 23 18.02 -2.71 9.58
C TRP A 23 19.53 -2.75 9.28
N PHE A 24 19.95 -3.52 8.29
CA PHE A 24 21.37 -3.69 7.92
C PHE A 24 21.85 -2.75 6.81
N TYR A 25 20.99 -2.32 5.88
CA TYR A 25 21.35 -1.53 4.70
C TYR A 25 20.30 -0.45 4.36
N PRO A 26 20.49 0.78 4.87
CA PRO A 26 19.69 1.97 4.53
C PRO A 26 19.44 2.24 3.03
N PRO A 27 20.40 2.00 2.09
CA PRO A 27 20.18 2.31 0.67
C PRO A 27 19.17 1.38 -0.05
N ILE A 28 18.78 0.25 0.56
CA ILE A 28 17.78 -0.66 -0.04
C ILE A 28 16.39 -0.03 -0.12
N GLY A 29 16.14 1.06 0.63
CA GLY A 29 14.85 1.73 0.63
C GLY A 29 14.40 2.35 -0.71
N ILE A 30 15.28 2.44 -1.71
CA ILE A 30 14.88 2.74 -3.11
C ILE A 30 13.85 1.71 -3.62
N VAL A 31 13.97 0.44 -3.20
CA VAL A 31 13.04 -0.63 -3.57
C VAL A 31 11.62 -0.32 -3.05
N ALA A 32 11.49 0.38 -1.91
CA ALA A 32 10.19 0.81 -1.39
C ALA A 32 9.51 1.87 -2.28
N VAL A 33 10.29 2.75 -2.92
CA VAL A 33 9.78 3.73 -3.88
C VAL A 33 9.18 3.02 -5.09
N VAL A 34 9.87 2.01 -5.61
CA VAL A 34 9.38 1.18 -6.73
C VAL A 34 8.10 0.45 -6.34
N CYS A 35 8.03 -0.10 -5.12
CA CYS A 35 6.84 -0.73 -4.55
C CYS A 35 5.65 0.24 -4.39
N MET A 36 5.89 1.52 -4.11
CA MET A 36 4.82 2.52 -3.97
C MET A 36 4.38 3.11 -5.32
N ALA A 37 5.25 3.13 -6.33
CA ALA A 37 4.94 3.59 -7.68
C ALA A 37 4.20 2.53 -8.53
N ALA A 38 4.56 1.27 -8.36
CA ALA A 38 3.97 0.17 -9.11
C ALA A 38 2.42 0.01 -9.00
N PRO A 39 1.70 0.26 -7.88
CA PRO A 39 0.24 0.23 -7.83
C PRO A 39 -0.40 1.34 -8.67
N VAL A 40 0.27 2.49 -8.78
CA VAL A 40 -0.23 3.65 -9.53
C VAL A 40 -0.06 3.39 -11.02
N VAL A 41 1.13 2.92 -11.43
CA VAL A 41 1.43 2.56 -12.83
C VAL A 41 0.55 1.39 -13.27
N TYR A 42 0.46 0.30 -12.51
CA TYR A 42 -0.41 -0.83 -12.86
C TYR A 42 -1.90 -0.46 -12.83
N GLY A 43 -2.30 0.43 -11.92
CA GLY A 43 -3.66 0.96 -11.86
C GLY A 43 -4.00 1.72 -13.15
N TYR A 44 -3.07 2.55 -13.63
CA TYR A 44 -3.21 3.25 -14.90
C TYR A 44 -3.27 2.28 -16.08
N VAL A 45 -2.32 1.33 -16.21
CA VAL A 45 -2.22 0.46 -17.40
C VAL A 45 -3.33 -0.60 -17.49
N LYS A 46 -3.62 -1.34 -16.41
CA LYS A 46 -4.55 -2.49 -16.43
C LYS A 46 -5.96 -2.20 -15.95
N GLY A 47 -6.25 -0.99 -15.44
CA GLY A 47 -7.63 -0.58 -15.14
C GLY A 47 -8.31 -1.39 -14.04
N GLY A 48 -7.62 -1.65 -12.92
CA GLY A 48 -8.22 -2.34 -11.77
C GLY A 48 -7.33 -2.41 -10.54
N ARG A 49 -7.93 -2.70 -9.37
CA ARG A 49 -7.24 -2.85 -8.05
C ARG A 49 -6.47 -4.17 -7.88
N ILE A 50 -6.11 -4.83 -8.98
CA ILE A 50 -5.50 -6.17 -8.97
C ILE A 50 -4.15 -6.15 -8.23
N TRP A 51 -3.40 -5.05 -8.35
CA TRP A 51 -2.09 -4.92 -7.71
C TRP A 51 -2.21 -4.91 -6.17
N CYS A 52 -3.14 -4.12 -5.63
CA CYS A 52 -3.43 -4.11 -4.19
C CYS A 52 -4.05 -5.43 -3.70
N GLY A 53 -4.82 -6.13 -4.55
CA GLY A 53 -5.50 -7.38 -4.19
C GLY A 53 -4.60 -8.62 -4.17
N SER A 54 -3.63 -8.71 -5.10
CA SER A 54 -2.82 -9.92 -5.32
C SER A 54 -1.31 -9.74 -5.16
N PHE A 55 -0.77 -8.52 -5.32
CA PHE A 55 0.66 -8.24 -5.38
C PHE A 55 1.20 -7.41 -4.22
N CYS A 56 0.34 -6.86 -3.35
CA CYS A 56 0.81 -6.07 -2.23
C CYS A 56 1.49 -6.96 -1.18
N PRO A 57 2.80 -6.79 -0.91
CA PRO A 57 3.55 -7.58 0.08
C PRO A 57 2.93 -7.48 1.47
N ARG A 58 2.51 -6.27 1.85
CA ARG A 58 1.82 -6.04 3.14
C ARG A 58 0.44 -6.66 3.19
N GLY A 59 -0.34 -6.57 2.11
CA GLY A 59 -1.69 -7.13 2.06
C GLY A 59 -1.70 -8.66 2.10
N SER A 60 -0.68 -9.29 1.51
CA SER A 60 -0.49 -10.74 1.59
C SER A 60 -0.05 -11.17 2.99
N PHE A 61 0.93 -10.47 3.59
CA PHE A 61 1.39 -10.74 4.95
C PHE A 61 0.22 -10.73 5.96
N LEU A 62 -0.58 -9.65 5.97
CA LEU A 62 -1.72 -9.55 6.86
C LEU A 62 -2.77 -10.64 6.57
N GLY A 63 -3.01 -10.95 5.30
CA GLY A 63 -3.95 -12.00 4.88
C GLY A 63 -3.53 -13.43 5.22
N LYS A 64 -2.24 -13.71 5.37
CA LYS A 64 -1.72 -15.07 5.63
C LYS A 64 -1.39 -15.31 7.10
N ILE A 65 -0.65 -14.39 7.74
CA ILE A 65 -0.31 -14.49 9.17
C ILE A 65 -1.49 -14.14 10.05
N ILE A 66 -2.05 -12.95 9.87
CA ILE A 66 -3.05 -12.42 10.82
C ILE A 66 -4.43 -13.03 10.59
N SER A 67 -4.73 -13.55 9.39
CA SER A 67 -5.98 -14.31 9.17
C SER A 67 -6.12 -15.52 10.10
N ARG A 68 -5.00 -16.08 10.59
CA ARG A 68 -5.00 -17.20 11.54
C ARG A 68 -5.25 -16.77 12.99
N MET A 69 -5.02 -15.50 13.32
CA MET A 69 -5.11 -14.94 14.68
C MET A 69 -6.26 -13.93 14.84
N SER A 70 -6.81 -13.43 13.73
CA SER A 70 -7.84 -12.40 13.70
C SER A 70 -9.19 -12.93 14.13
N THR A 71 -9.88 -12.16 14.97
CA THR A 71 -11.21 -12.51 15.51
C THR A 71 -12.34 -12.39 14.48
N ARG A 72 -12.04 -12.20 13.17
CA ARG A 72 -13.01 -11.96 12.08
C ARG A 72 -14.08 -10.92 12.45
N GLY A 73 -13.68 -9.93 13.24
CA GLY A 73 -14.56 -8.86 13.69
C GLY A 73 -14.99 -7.98 12.50
N LYS A 74 -16.21 -7.43 12.57
CA LYS A 74 -16.71 -6.48 11.58
C LYS A 74 -15.81 -5.24 11.54
N ILE A 75 -15.50 -4.75 10.34
CA ILE A 75 -14.73 -3.52 10.16
C ILE A 75 -15.52 -2.36 10.77
N PRO A 76 -14.94 -1.55 11.68
CA PRO A 76 -15.66 -0.45 12.29
C PRO A 76 -15.95 0.60 11.21
N LYS A 77 -17.22 1.03 11.12
CA LYS A 77 -17.66 2.00 10.11
C LYS A 77 -16.83 3.28 10.11
N LEU A 78 -16.32 3.67 11.28
CA LEU A 78 -15.44 4.82 11.49
C LEU A 78 -14.19 4.80 10.59
N LEU A 79 -13.55 3.64 10.42
CA LEU A 79 -12.36 3.53 9.56
C LEU A 79 -12.72 3.55 8.08
N THR A 80 -13.93 3.11 7.71
CA THR A 80 -14.38 3.10 6.32
C THR A 80 -14.95 4.43 5.83
N THR A 81 -15.16 5.41 6.71
CA THR A 81 -15.66 6.74 6.34
C THR A 81 -14.66 7.47 5.44
N ASP A 82 -15.16 8.17 4.41
CA ASP A 82 -14.32 8.88 3.45
C ASP A 82 -13.47 9.99 4.08
N TYR A 83 -13.96 10.62 5.16
CA TYR A 83 -13.18 11.56 5.98
C TYR A 83 -11.93 10.92 6.58
N VAL A 84 -12.04 9.73 7.17
CA VAL A 84 -10.90 9.05 7.82
C VAL A 84 -9.91 8.54 6.78
N LYS A 85 -10.40 8.03 5.64
CA LYS A 85 -9.54 7.64 4.51
C LYS A 85 -8.73 8.82 3.99
N ASN A 86 -9.37 9.97 3.77
CA ASN A 86 -8.70 11.17 3.26
C ASN A 86 -7.77 11.78 4.32
N GLY A 87 -8.15 11.76 5.61
CA GLY A 87 -7.30 12.20 6.70
C GLY A 87 -6.01 11.39 6.81
N ILE A 88 -6.11 10.05 6.78
CA ILE A 88 -4.93 9.16 6.78
C ILE A 88 -4.09 9.36 5.52
N LEU A 89 -4.73 9.54 4.35
CA LEU A 89 -4.05 9.80 3.09
C LEU A 89 -3.19 11.07 3.16
N ILE A 90 -3.79 12.19 3.59
CA ILE A 90 -3.10 13.48 3.71
C ILE A 90 -1.99 13.38 4.75
N PHE A 91 -2.24 12.74 5.89
CA PHE A 91 -1.24 12.58 6.94
C PHE A 91 -0.02 11.78 6.45
N LEU A 92 -0.24 10.65 5.76
CA LEU A 92 0.86 9.82 5.26
C LEU A 92 1.62 10.48 4.11
N LEU A 93 0.91 11.12 3.16
CA LEU A 93 1.54 11.87 2.07
C LEU A 93 2.29 13.10 2.59
N GLY A 94 1.80 13.75 3.65
CA GLY A 94 2.50 14.83 4.33
C GLY A 94 3.78 14.36 4.99
N ASN A 95 3.74 13.21 5.69
CA ASN A 95 4.95 12.59 6.26
C ASN A 95 5.96 12.22 5.17
N PHE A 96 5.48 11.73 4.03
CA PHE A 96 6.31 11.40 2.89
C PHE A 96 6.94 12.64 2.22
N ALA A 97 6.16 13.69 2.00
CA ALA A 97 6.64 14.96 1.46
C ALA A 97 7.67 15.62 2.38
N TRP A 98 7.41 15.59 3.69
CA TRP A 98 8.36 16.04 4.70
C TRP A 98 9.66 15.22 4.69
N GLY A 99 9.54 13.91 4.51
CA GLY A 99 10.66 12.99 4.35
C GLY A 99 11.54 13.31 3.15
N ILE A 100 10.92 13.54 1.98
CA ILE A 100 11.63 13.94 0.76
C ILE A 100 12.33 15.29 0.96
N TYR A 101 11.61 16.26 1.56
CA TYR A 101 12.18 17.58 1.83
C TYR A 101 13.43 17.50 2.70
N LYS A 102 13.37 16.68 3.76
CA LYS A 102 14.52 16.48 4.67
C LYS A 102 15.65 15.65 4.06
N ALA A 103 15.37 14.85 3.03
CA ALA A 103 16.34 13.97 2.41
C ALA A 103 17.29 14.68 1.42
N HIS A 104 16.97 15.91 0.99
CA HIS A 104 17.86 16.76 0.19
C HIS A 104 18.59 16.01 -0.96
N GLY A 105 17.85 15.14 -1.67
CA GLY A 105 18.36 14.36 -2.81
C GLY A 105 19.19 13.11 -2.47
N ASN A 106 19.40 12.79 -1.19
CA ASN A 106 20.26 11.69 -0.78
C ASN A 106 19.45 10.38 -0.60
N PRO A 107 19.62 9.36 -1.47
CA PRO A 107 18.73 8.21 -1.54
C PRO A 107 18.77 7.31 -0.29
N ALA A 108 19.89 7.29 0.44
CA ALA A 108 20.01 6.52 1.68
C ALA A 108 19.12 7.07 2.80
N LEU A 109 18.98 8.40 2.89
CA LEU A 109 18.11 9.07 3.85
C LEU A 109 16.63 8.87 3.53
N ILE A 110 16.28 8.85 2.24
CA ILE A 110 14.92 8.55 1.76
C ILE A 110 14.52 7.14 2.21
N GLY A 111 15.43 6.16 2.05
CA GLY A 111 15.17 4.78 2.41
C GLY A 111 14.81 4.58 3.89
N LEU A 112 15.55 5.23 4.79
CA LEU A 112 15.29 5.18 6.23
C LEU A 112 13.93 5.78 6.62
N VAL A 113 13.49 6.84 5.94
CA VAL A 113 12.17 7.44 6.20
C VAL A 113 11.06 6.45 5.80
N PHE A 114 11.20 5.82 4.64
CA PHE A 114 10.24 4.81 4.18
C PHE A 114 10.17 3.61 5.09
N GLU A 115 11.31 3.09 5.54
CA GLU A 115 11.35 1.95 6.44
C GLU A 115 10.67 2.25 7.76
N ARG A 116 10.97 3.39 8.39
CA ARG A 116 10.31 3.82 9.64
C ARG A 116 8.80 3.98 9.44
N LEU A 117 8.38 4.56 8.32
CA LEU A 117 6.96 4.69 7.99
C LEU A 117 6.28 3.32 7.81
N ILE A 118 6.93 2.40 7.08
CA ILE A 118 6.41 1.04 6.86
C ILE A 118 6.35 0.27 8.19
N LEU A 119 7.36 0.38 9.05
CA LEU A 119 7.38 -0.23 10.37
C LEU A 119 6.23 0.27 11.24
N ILE A 120 6.08 1.58 11.38
CA ILE A 120 5.00 2.20 12.18
C ILE A 120 3.63 1.79 11.63
N THR A 121 3.42 1.91 10.32
CA THR A 121 2.14 1.55 9.71
C THR A 121 1.85 0.05 9.73
N THR A 122 2.88 -0.80 9.71
CA THR A 122 2.74 -2.25 9.85
C THR A 122 2.38 -2.62 11.28
N PHE A 123 2.98 -1.96 12.28
CA PHE A 123 2.59 -2.13 13.68
C PHE A 123 1.10 -1.81 13.88
N PHE A 124 0.64 -0.64 13.42
CA PHE A 124 -0.80 -0.30 13.46
C PHE A 124 -1.67 -1.30 12.68
N ALA A 125 -1.20 -1.77 11.53
CA ALA A 125 -1.91 -2.74 10.72
C ALA A 125 -2.06 -4.11 11.41
N ILE A 126 -1.04 -4.55 12.16
CA ILE A 126 -1.08 -5.79 12.95
C ILE A 126 -2.11 -5.64 14.08
N VAL A 127 -2.04 -4.56 14.85
CA VAL A 127 -2.97 -4.27 15.96
C VAL A 127 -4.43 -4.24 15.47
N LEU A 128 -4.68 -3.52 14.37
CA LEU A 128 -6.01 -3.45 13.74
C LEU A 128 -6.45 -4.77 13.10
N GLY A 129 -5.50 -5.52 12.53
CA GLY A 129 -5.77 -6.78 11.86
C GLY A 129 -6.18 -7.89 12.82
N ILE A 130 -5.58 -7.92 14.02
CA ILE A 130 -5.94 -8.88 15.07
C ILE A 130 -7.36 -8.59 15.59
N LYS A 131 -7.67 -7.33 15.91
CA LYS A 131 -8.94 -6.93 16.52
C LYS A 131 -10.14 -6.98 15.56
N TYR A 132 -9.94 -6.71 14.28
CA TYR A 132 -11.01 -6.64 13.28
C TYR A 132 -10.84 -7.73 12.23
N GLN A 133 -10.39 -7.35 11.03
CA GLN A 133 -10.18 -8.23 9.91
C GLN A 133 -8.74 -8.01 9.39
N PRO A 134 -8.04 -9.07 8.93
CA PRO A 134 -6.65 -8.95 8.46
C PRO A 134 -6.44 -7.88 7.38
N ARG A 135 -7.48 -7.54 6.61
CA ARG A 135 -7.41 -6.50 5.56
C ARG A 135 -8.04 -5.16 5.94
N THR A 136 -8.30 -4.88 7.22
CA THR A 136 -8.84 -3.59 7.67
C THR A 136 -7.97 -2.43 7.22
N TRP A 137 -6.66 -2.52 7.43
CA TRP A 137 -5.71 -1.48 7.02
C TRP A 137 -5.58 -1.35 5.48
N CYS A 138 -5.84 -2.43 4.73
CA CYS A 138 -5.90 -2.38 3.26
C CYS A 138 -7.11 -1.58 2.74
N SER A 139 -8.21 -1.51 3.50
CA SER A 139 -9.42 -0.75 3.12
C SER A 139 -9.25 0.77 3.22
N VAL A 140 -8.31 1.20 4.07
CA VAL A 140 -7.94 2.61 4.28
C VAL A 140 -6.56 2.94 3.70
N CYS A 141 -5.96 2.00 2.97
CA CYS A 141 -4.60 2.15 2.48
C CYS A 141 -4.53 3.33 1.49
N PRO A 142 -3.65 4.31 1.71
CA PRO A 142 -3.55 5.51 0.87
C PRO A 142 -3.24 5.14 -0.58
N MET A 143 -2.36 4.16 -0.80
CA MET A 143 -2.03 3.66 -2.14
C MET A 143 -3.23 2.99 -2.82
N GLY A 144 -4.07 2.30 -2.07
CA GLY A 144 -5.31 1.74 -2.59
C GLY A 144 -6.28 2.83 -3.04
N THR A 145 -6.40 3.90 -2.24
CA THR A 145 -7.20 5.09 -2.58
C THR A 145 -6.63 5.81 -3.80
N LEU A 146 -5.29 5.99 -3.86
CA LEU A 146 -4.59 6.63 -4.96
C LEU A 146 -4.72 5.85 -6.28
N SER A 147 -4.56 4.53 -6.26
CA SER A 147 -4.80 3.68 -7.43
C SER A 147 -6.25 3.76 -7.91
N THR A 148 -7.20 3.90 -7.00
CA THR A 148 -8.63 4.06 -7.36
C THR A 148 -8.87 5.39 -8.04
N PHE A 149 -8.22 6.44 -7.53
CA PHE A 149 -8.24 7.75 -8.14
C PHE A 149 -7.60 7.71 -9.53
N ALA A 150 -6.44 7.07 -9.69
CA ALA A 150 -5.74 6.91 -10.97
C ALA A 150 -6.59 6.13 -12.00
N VAL A 151 -7.24 5.04 -11.60
CA VAL A 151 -8.16 4.28 -12.49
C VAL A 151 -9.36 5.14 -12.91
N ARG A 152 -9.95 5.91 -11.98
CA ARG A 152 -11.05 6.84 -12.29
C ARG A 152 -10.60 7.96 -13.22
N ALA A 153 -9.41 8.52 -13.00
CA ALA A 153 -8.83 9.54 -13.86
C ALA A 153 -8.61 9.01 -15.28
N ARG A 154 -8.06 7.81 -15.43
CA ARG A 154 -7.95 7.15 -16.75
C ARG A 154 -9.29 6.95 -17.42
N LYS A 155 -10.32 6.47 -16.71
CA LYS A 155 -11.67 6.32 -17.28
C LYS A 155 -12.25 7.65 -17.79
N LYS A 156 -12.00 8.75 -17.07
CA LYS A 156 -12.39 10.10 -17.54
C LYS A 156 -11.63 10.50 -18.80
N LEU A 157 -10.31 10.25 -18.86
CA LEU A 157 -9.49 10.54 -20.03
C LEU A 157 -9.92 9.73 -21.26
N ASP A 158 -10.20 8.43 -21.07
CA ASP A 158 -10.68 7.54 -22.13
C ASP A 158 -12.05 7.99 -22.68
N LYS A 159 -12.96 8.40 -21.79
CA LYS A 159 -14.26 8.95 -22.19
C LYS A 159 -14.12 10.27 -22.94
N HIS A 160 -13.24 11.17 -22.50
CA HIS A 160 -12.96 12.42 -23.19
C HIS A 160 -12.30 12.20 -24.56
N ASN A 161 -11.47 11.16 -24.71
CA ASN A 161 -10.86 10.82 -26.00
C ASN A 161 -11.88 10.20 -26.98
N LYS A 162 -12.86 9.44 -26.48
CA LYS A 162 -13.99 8.94 -27.28
C LYS A 162 -14.96 10.03 -27.73
N ASP A 163 -15.14 11.09 -26.94
CA ASP A 163 -16.02 12.21 -27.28
C ASP A 163 -15.44 13.10 -28.40
N LYS A 164 -14.12 13.01 -28.63
CA LYS A 164 -13.39 13.72 -29.69
C LYS A 164 -13.19 12.92 -30.99
N SER A 165 -13.62 11.66 -31.05
CA SER A 165 -13.47 10.76 -32.21
C SER A 165 -14.82 10.44 -32.82
#